data_AF-A0A661RF52-F1
#
_entry.id   AF-A0A661RF52-F1
#
_cell.length_a   1.000
_cell.length_b   1.000
_cell.length_c   1.000
_cell.angle_alpha   90.00
_cell.angle_beta   90.00
_cell.angle_gamma   90.00
#
_symmetry.space_group_name_H-M   'P 1'
#
loop_
_entity.id
_entity.type
_entity.pdbx_description
1 polymer ?
#
loop_
_entity_poly.entity_id
_entity_poly.type
_entity_poly.pdbx_seq_one_letter_code
_entity_poly.pdbx_strand_id
1 'polypeptide(L)'
;MKRVAGGDLLIDTSWYVLYIPKEELEFRSFEQVRRWHEIAVTLLCKYCDRYYKLRKAEFEKDHLEYRSLSEDDDNFIDDYLFLIEQSRKDIVAKLEELKTIIENGELRNFEFQGLTAIMFGRHLYQPLIYVSSDLIEVKPVSLNEGERDFVFDLQKFCTENRDFFKDKELYLLRNMTRGRGIGFFEAGNFYPDFILWLLTGGGQYINFVAPKGLRNLKGPDDPKVAFYKTIKTVEADLKEQDPSVTLNSFIISNTRLPEVTWWNGGMTKEKFEERHVFFQQEDKDTYIAKLLARALGLENKLVSFQSR
;
A
#
# COMPACT_ATOMS: atom_id res chain seq x y z
N MET A 1 17.66 -23.37 -22.94
CA MET A 1 18.29 -22.47 -21.95
C MET A 1 19.66 -22.06 -22.49
N LYS A 2 19.81 -20.89 -23.12
CA LYS A 2 21.14 -20.41 -23.53
C LYS A 2 21.85 -19.95 -22.25
N ARG A 3 22.98 -20.59 -21.91
CA ARG A 3 23.86 -20.13 -20.83
C ARG A 3 24.56 -18.88 -21.34
N VAL A 4 24.03 -17.71 -21.01
CA VAL A 4 24.69 -16.43 -21.22
C VAL A 4 25.70 -16.29 -20.08
N ALA A 5 26.99 -16.23 -20.39
CA ALA A 5 28.00 -15.98 -19.37
C ALA A 5 27.74 -14.57 -18.78
N GLY A 6 27.97 -14.35 -17.48
CA GLY A 6 27.65 -13.07 -16.84
C GLY A 6 28.29 -11.83 -17.51
N GLY A 7 29.42 -12.03 -18.22
CA GLY A 7 30.03 -10.99 -19.05
C GLY A 7 29.19 -10.59 -20.26
N ASP A 8 28.58 -11.55 -20.96
CA ASP A 8 27.72 -11.29 -22.13
C ASP A 8 26.47 -10.49 -21.75
N LEU A 9 25.93 -10.73 -20.56
CA LEU A 9 24.76 -10.02 -20.04
C LEU A 9 25.05 -8.55 -19.73
N LEU A 10 26.24 -8.26 -19.18
CA LEU A 10 26.67 -6.88 -18.92
C LEU A 10 27.11 -6.14 -20.19
N ILE A 11 27.38 -6.84 -21.29
CA ILE A 11 27.66 -6.21 -22.59
C ILE A 11 26.35 -5.76 -23.26
N ASP A 12 25.25 -6.47 -23.02
CA ASP A 12 23.93 -6.09 -23.51
C ASP A 12 23.35 -4.91 -22.70
N THR A 13 23.39 -3.71 -23.28
CA THR A 13 22.87 -2.49 -22.65
C THR A 13 21.36 -2.30 -22.84
N SER A 14 20.64 -3.24 -23.47
CA SER A 14 19.20 -3.11 -23.71
C SER A 14 18.36 -3.08 -22.43
N TRP A 15 18.89 -3.59 -21.31
CA TRP A 15 18.17 -3.74 -20.05
C TRP A 15 18.63 -2.79 -18.93
N TYR A 16 19.67 -1.98 -19.16
CA TYR A 16 20.14 -0.98 -18.18
C TYR A 16 20.74 0.26 -18.85
N VAL A 17 20.68 1.38 -18.14
CA VAL A 17 21.37 2.62 -18.50
C VAL A 17 22.22 3.03 -17.32
N LEU A 18 23.52 3.25 -17.55
CA LEU A 18 24.46 3.66 -16.52
C LEU A 18 24.73 5.17 -16.63
N TYR A 19 24.24 5.92 -15.65
CA TYR A 19 24.56 7.35 -15.50
C TYR A 19 25.81 7.48 -14.64
N ILE A 20 26.97 7.55 -15.29
CA ILE A 20 28.27 7.69 -14.65
C ILE A 20 29.13 8.73 -15.40
N PRO A 21 29.90 9.59 -14.71
CA PRO A 21 30.87 10.46 -15.37
C PRO A 21 31.88 9.66 -16.20
N LYS A 22 32.31 10.19 -17.34
CA LYS A 22 33.22 9.46 -18.24
C LYS A 22 34.57 9.20 -17.58
N GLU A 23 35.03 10.14 -16.76
CA GLU A 23 36.29 10.10 -16.03
C GLU A 23 36.36 8.92 -15.05
N GLU A 24 35.20 8.48 -14.57
CA GLU A 24 35.08 7.34 -13.65
C GLU A 24 35.19 5.99 -14.35
N LEU A 25 35.07 5.96 -15.69
CA LEU A 25 35.26 4.77 -16.52
C LEU A 25 36.68 4.67 -17.11
N GLU A 26 37.50 5.70 -16.93
CA GLU A 26 38.90 5.67 -17.34
C GLU A 26 39.73 4.90 -16.32
N PHE A 27 40.64 4.03 -16.77
CA PHE A 27 41.55 3.31 -15.88
C PHE A 27 42.66 4.24 -15.38
N ARG A 28 42.55 4.65 -14.11
CA ARG A 28 43.53 5.46 -13.38
C ARG A 28 44.06 4.73 -12.15
N SER A 29 43.28 3.84 -11.53
CA SER A 29 43.72 3.00 -10.40
C SER A 29 42.85 1.75 -10.22
N PHE A 30 43.31 0.81 -9.39
CA PHE A 30 42.52 -0.36 -8.98
C PHE A 30 41.30 -0.02 -8.11
N GLU A 31 41.20 1.21 -7.58
CA GLU A 31 40.00 1.67 -6.88
C GLU A 31 38.80 1.74 -7.83
N GLN A 32 39.01 2.23 -9.05
CA GLN A 32 37.96 2.28 -10.06
C GLN A 32 37.54 0.87 -10.50
N VAL A 33 38.48 -0.07 -10.59
CA VAL A 33 38.16 -1.48 -10.88
C VAL A 33 37.22 -2.06 -9.81
N ARG A 34 37.44 -1.74 -8.52
CA ARG A 34 36.53 -2.16 -7.44
C ARG A 34 35.15 -1.51 -7.60
N ARG A 35 35.10 -0.22 -7.91
CA ARG A 35 33.84 0.48 -8.17
C ARG A 35 33.08 -0.10 -9.37
N TRP A 36 33.76 -0.43 -10.48
CA TRP A 36 33.15 -1.08 -11.63
C TRP A 36 32.63 -2.47 -11.29
N HIS A 37 33.38 -3.21 -10.46
CA HIS A 37 32.93 -4.50 -9.94
C HIS A 37 31.66 -4.35 -9.09
N GLU A 38 31.58 -3.36 -8.19
CA GLU A 38 30.38 -3.09 -7.38
C GLU A 38 29.17 -2.71 -8.25
N ILE A 39 29.39 -1.91 -9.30
CA ILE A 39 28.35 -1.57 -10.28
C ILE A 39 27.87 -2.84 -10.99
N ALA A 40 28.79 -3.66 -11.51
CA ALA A 40 28.49 -4.90 -12.18
C ALA A 40 27.71 -5.88 -11.28
N VAL A 41 28.17 -6.08 -10.05
CA VAL A 41 27.48 -6.91 -9.05
C VAL A 41 26.08 -6.36 -8.76
N THR A 42 25.94 -5.05 -8.54
CA THR A 42 24.63 -4.44 -8.29
C THR A 42 23.67 -4.64 -9.46
N LEU A 43 24.14 -4.46 -10.70
CA LEU A 43 23.35 -4.67 -11.92
C LEU A 43 22.92 -6.14 -12.05
N LEU A 44 23.86 -7.08 -11.89
CA LEU A 44 23.57 -8.52 -11.98
C LEU A 44 22.62 -8.98 -10.87
N CYS A 45 22.81 -8.52 -9.63
CA CYS A 45 21.89 -8.84 -8.52
C CYS A 45 20.48 -8.32 -8.81
N LYS A 46 20.35 -7.08 -9.29
CA LYS A 46 19.04 -6.51 -9.68
C LYS A 46 18.40 -7.27 -10.85
N TYR A 47 19.20 -7.72 -11.82
CA TYR A 47 18.72 -8.55 -12.92
C TYR A 47 18.17 -9.89 -12.39
N CYS A 48 18.97 -10.61 -11.59
CA CYS A 48 18.58 -11.90 -11.03
C CYS A 48 17.33 -11.78 -10.15
N ASP A 49 17.26 -10.75 -9.31
CA ASP A 49 16.09 -10.46 -8.48
C ASP A 49 14.84 -10.23 -9.33
N ARG A 50 14.94 -9.40 -10.38
CA ARG A 50 13.83 -9.14 -11.29
C ARG A 50 13.41 -10.39 -12.06
N TYR A 51 14.37 -11.17 -12.57
CA TYR A 51 14.09 -12.40 -13.32
C TYR A 51 13.43 -13.46 -12.44
N TYR A 52 13.96 -13.68 -11.23
CA TYR A 52 13.37 -14.60 -10.26
C TYR A 52 11.93 -14.19 -9.93
N LYS A 53 11.70 -12.91 -9.61
CA LYS A 53 10.36 -12.39 -9.30
C LYS A 53 9.39 -12.56 -10.45
N LEU A 54 9.83 -12.33 -11.70
CA LEU A 54 9.00 -12.55 -12.88
C LEU A 54 8.58 -14.02 -13.00
N ARG A 55 9.53 -14.96 -12.91
CA ARG A 55 9.23 -16.40 -13.00
C ARG A 55 8.39 -16.91 -11.83
N LYS A 56 8.64 -16.38 -10.64
CA LYS A 56 7.84 -16.69 -9.45
C LYS A 56 6.38 -16.22 -9.66
N ALA A 57 6.16 -15.00 -10.16
CA ALA A 57 4.83 -14.50 -10.45
C ALA A 57 4.10 -15.31 -11.52
N GLU A 58 4.79 -15.66 -12.62
CA GLU A 58 4.23 -16.54 -13.66
C GLU A 58 3.77 -17.89 -13.09
N PHE A 59 4.52 -18.44 -12.14
CA PHE A 59 4.16 -19.69 -11.46
C PHE A 59 3.00 -19.49 -10.46
N GLU A 60 3.06 -18.48 -9.60
CA GLU A 60 2.04 -18.24 -8.56
C GLU A 60 0.69 -17.84 -9.16
N LYS A 61 0.67 -17.18 -10.32
CA LYS A 61 -0.56 -16.77 -11.00
C LYS A 61 -1.52 -17.94 -11.21
N ASP A 62 -1.02 -19.09 -11.65
CA ASP A 62 -1.82 -20.29 -11.92
C ASP A 62 -2.28 -21.01 -10.63
N HIS A 63 -1.86 -20.52 -9.46
CA HIS A 63 -2.14 -21.07 -8.14
C HIS A 63 -2.89 -20.09 -7.23
N LEU A 64 -3.40 -18.98 -7.76
CA LEU A 64 -4.25 -18.06 -7.01
C LEU A 64 -5.62 -18.69 -6.72
N GLU A 65 -6.02 -18.69 -5.45
CA GLU A 65 -7.28 -19.26 -5.00
C GLU A 65 -8.15 -18.21 -4.32
N TYR A 66 -9.44 -18.22 -4.61
CA TYR A 66 -10.41 -17.48 -3.80
C TYR A 66 -10.65 -18.25 -2.49
N ARG A 67 -10.32 -17.63 -1.36
CA ARG A 67 -10.51 -18.22 -0.03
C ARG A 67 -11.29 -17.28 0.88
N SER A 68 -12.11 -17.87 1.74
CA SER A 68 -12.73 -17.16 2.84
C SER A 68 -11.66 -16.76 3.86
N LEU A 69 -11.78 -15.55 4.41
CA LEU A 69 -10.95 -15.09 5.51
C LEU A 69 -11.39 -15.78 6.81
N SER A 70 -10.49 -16.48 7.47
CA SER A 70 -10.71 -17.17 8.75
C SER A 70 -10.03 -16.43 9.90
N GLU A 71 -10.41 -16.74 11.14
CA GLU A 71 -9.86 -16.10 12.33
C GLU A 71 -8.36 -16.38 12.55
N ASP A 72 -7.85 -17.47 11.97
CA ASP A 72 -6.43 -17.87 12.00
C ASP A 72 -5.61 -17.35 10.81
N ASP A 73 -6.18 -16.44 10.00
CA ASP A 73 -5.46 -15.84 8.88
C ASP A 73 -4.25 -15.01 9.36
N ASP A 74 -3.13 -15.13 8.64
CA ASP A 74 -1.86 -14.50 8.99
C ASP A 74 -1.89 -12.95 8.98
N ASN A 75 -2.98 -12.33 8.50
CA ASN A 75 -3.21 -10.89 8.63
C ASN A 75 -3.67 -10.47 10.03
N PHE A 76 -4.19 -11.40 10.84
CA PHE A 76 -4.56 -11.11 12.22
C PHE A 76 -3.33 -11.11 13.12
N ILE A 77 -3.41 -10.33 14.19
CA ILE A 77 -2.35 -10.18 15.18
C ILE A 77 -2.90 -10.55 16.55
N ASP A 78 -2.15 -11.37 17.27
CA ASP A 78 -2.53 -11.80 18.62
C ASP A 78 -2.14 -10.74 19.66
N ASP A 79 -0.94 -10.17 19.49
CA ASP A 79 -0.35 -9.25 20.45
C ASP A 79 0.42 -8.10 19.80
N TYR A 80 0.51 -7.00 20.56
CA TYR A 80 1.43 -5.92 20.33
C TYR A 80 2.54 -5.97 21.37
N LEU A 81 3.78 -6.10 20.91
CA LEU A 81 4.96 -5.98 21.76
C LEU A 81 5.49 -4.55 21.69
N PHE A 82 5.43 -3.84 22.82
CA PHE A 82 6.02 -2.51 22.99
C PHE A 82 7.37 -2.63 23.68
N LEU A 83 8.43 -2.14 23.03
CA LEU A 83 9.77 -2.04 23.57
C LEU A 83 10.02 -0.58 23.95
N ILE A 84 10.33 -0.36 25.22
CA ILE A 84 10.51 0.96 25.83
C ILE A 84 11.69 0.92 26.80
N GLU A 85 12.33 2.06 27.04
CA GLU A 85 13.36 2.15 28.06
C GLU A 85 12.77 1.90 29.45
N GLN A 86 13.46 1.10 30.28
CA GLN A 86 13.01 0.74 31.62
C GLN A 86 12.78 1.95 32.54
N SER A 87 13.46 3.07 32.27
CA SER A 87 13.32 4.34 32.98
C SER A 87 11.95 5.02 32.77
N ARG A 88 11.27 4.71 31.66
CA ARG A 88 10.03 5.36 31.20
C ARG A 88 8.77 4.76 31.82
N LYS A 89 8.68 4.87 33.15
CA LYS A 89 7.51 4.42 33.92
C LYS A 89 6.21 5.14 33.55
N ASP A 90 6.32 6.37 33.04
CA ASP A 90 5.21 7.14 32.50
C ASP A 90 4.57 6.47 31.27
N ILE A 91 5.39 5.94 30.36
CA ILE A 91 4.90 5.20 29.19
C ILE A 91 4.26 3.87 29.62
N VAL A 92 4.90 3.13 30.54
CA VAL A 92 4.34 1.88 31.07
C VAL A 92 2.93 2.11 31.63
N ALA A 93 2.75 3.12 32.49
CA ALA A 93 1.46 3.42 33.09
C ALA A 93 0.38 3.73 32.04
N LYS A 94 0.77 4.38 30.93
CA LYS A 94 -0.14 4.72 29.83
C LYS A 94 -0.48 3.53 28.94
N LEU A 95 0.45 2.60 28.74
CA LEU A 95 0.17 1.33 28.06
C LEU A 95 -0.77 0.44 28.89
N GLU A 96 -0.64 0.42 30.22
CA GLU A 96 -1.58 -0.28 31.10
C GLU A 96 -2.98 0.35 31.09
N GLU A 97 -3.07 1.68 31.00
CA GLU A 97 -4.34 2.38 30.76
C GLU A 97 -4.96 1.96 29.42
N LEU A 98 -4.17 1.96 28.33
CA LEU A 98 -4.63 1.50 27.01
C LEU A 98 -5.12 0.05 27.05
N LYS A 99 -4.40 -0.84 27.74
CA LYS A 99 -4.82 -2.22 27.94
C LYS A 99 -6.18 -2.30 28.65
N THR A 100 -6.37 -1.52 29.71
CA THR A 100 -7.63 -1.46 30.44
C THR A 100 -8.78 -0.97 29.55
N ILE A 101 -8.55 0.04 28.70
CA ILE A 101 -9.53 0.54 27.70
C ILE A 101 -9.95 -0.59 26.74
N ILE A 102 -8.99 -1.37 26.26
CA ILE A 102 -9.24 -2.51 25.36
C ILE A 102 -10.04 -3.61 26.06
N GLU A 103 -9.62 -4.01 27.27
CA GLU A 103 -10.29 -5.05 28.06
C GLU A 103 -11.73 -4.65 28.45
N ASN A 104 -11.98 -3.36 28.63
CA ASN A 104 -13.32 -2.82 28.87
C ASN A 104 -14.19 -2.70 27.61
N GLY A 105 -13.64 -2.94 26.42
CA GLY A 105 -14.35 -2.81 25.14
C GLY A 105 -14.67 -1.36 24.74
N GLU A 106 -13.91 -0.39 25.25
CA GLU A 106 -14.12 1.02 24.93
C GLU A 106 -13.64 1.36 23.51
N LEU A 107 -14.57 1.65 22.60
CA LEU A 107 -14.29 2.03 21.20
C LEU A 107 -13.89 3.50 21.05
N ARG A 108 -12.86 3.94 21.79
CA ARG A 108 -12.34 5.32 21.71
C ARG A 108 -10.86 5.33 21.33
N ASN A 109 -10.49 6.28 20.48
CA ASN A 109 -9.09 6.51 20.16
C ASN A 109 -8.32 6.95 21.41
N PHE A 110 -7.08 6.52 21.52
CA PHE A 110 -6.17 6.86 22.62
C PHE A 110 -4.89 7.48 22.05
N GLU A 111 -4.44 8.57 22.66
CA GLU A 111 -3.23 9.26 22.24
C GLU A 111 -2.38 9.67 23.44
N PHE A 112 -1.09 9.39 23.36
CA PHE A 112 -0.12 9.76 24.40
C PHE A 112 1.28 9.89 23.82
N GLN A 113 1.90 11.08 23.92
CA GLN A 113 3.31 11.32 23.55
C GLN A 113 3.74 10.68 22.21
N GLY A 114 2.93 10.84 21.16
CA GLY A 114 3.24 10.28 19.84
C GLY A 114 2.90 8.80 19.66
N LEU A 115 2.36 8.11 20.66
CA LEU A 115 1.63 6.86 20.49
C LEU A 115 0.15 7.18 20.22
N THR A 116 -0.41 6.56 19.19
CA THR A 116 -1.82 6.65 18.86
C THR A 116 -2.38 5.24 18.65
N ALA A 117 -3.41 4.88 19.41
CA ALA A 117 -4.20 3.67 19.22
C ALA A 117 -5.56 4.07 18.62
N ILE A 118 -5.82 3.61 17.40
CA ILE A 118 -7.02 3.92 16.63
C ILE A 118 -8.01 2.77 16.78
N MET A 119 -9.16 3.06 17.42
CA MET A 119 -10.27 2.11 17.57
C MET A 119 -11.26 2.33 16.44
N PHE A 120 -11.00 1.71 15.28
CA PHE A 120 -11.92 1.77 14.16
C PHE A 120 -12.82 0.53 14.16
N GLY A 121 -14.06 0.66 14.62
CA GLY A 121 -14.99 -0.48 14.75
C GLY A 121 -15.41 -1.17 13.44
N ARG A 122 -14.93 -0.70 12.28
CA ARG A 122 -15.06 -1.38 10.98
C ARG A 122 -13.76 -2.07 10.54
N HIS A 123 -12.68 -1.93 11.30
CA HIS A 123 -11.47 -2.71 11.09
C HIS A 123 -11.63 -4.10 11.70
N LEU A 124 -11.08 -5.14 11.07
CA LEU A 124 -11.29 -6.54 11.49
C LEU A 124 -10.55 -6.92 12.79
N TYR A 125 -9.62 -6.09 13.24
CA TYR A 125 -9.01 -6.18 14.58
C TYR A 125 -8.77 -4.77 15.14
N GLN A 126 -8.58 -4.62 16.44
CA GLN A 126 -8.29 -3.31 17.01
C GLN A 126 -7.51 -3.43 18.32
N PRO A 127 -6.70 -2.42 18.68
CA PRO A 127 -6.47 -1.15 17.95
C PRO A 127 -5.55 -1.30 16.73
N LEU A 128 -5.58 -0.30 15.85
CA LEU A 128 -4.46 -0.02 14.95
C LEU A 128 -3.48 0.95 15.63
N ILE A 129 -2.19 0.66 15.57
CA ILE A 129 -1.16 1.43 16.30
C ILE A 129 -0.35 2.31 15.35
N TYR A 130 -0.22 3.59 15.67
CA TYR A 130 0.72 4.54 15.07
C TYR A 130 1.69 5.03 16.15
N VAL A 131 2.97 5.19 15.80
CA VAL A 131 4.01 5.70 16.70
C VAL A 131 4.88 6.70 15.96
N SER A 132 4.96 7.94 16.45
CA SER A 132 5.87 8.99 15.99
C SER A 132 7.00 9.30 16.95
N SER A 133 6.98 8.70 18.16
CA SER A 133 8.03 8.86 19.15
C SER A 133 9.15 7.86 18.93
N ASP A 134 10.39 8.31 19.10
CA ASP A 134 11.60 7.49 19.13
C ASP A 134 11.77 6.68 20.44
N LEU A 135 10.90 6.91 21.42
CA LEU A 135 10.95 6.30 22.75
C LEU A 135 10.23 4.95 22.83
N ILE A 136 9.50 4.60 21.77
CA ILE A 136 8.64 3.41 21.69
C ILE A 136 8.92 2.70 20.37
N GLU A 137 9.38 1.45 20.45
CA GLU A 137 9.37 0.53 19.31
C GLU A 137 8.18 -0.43 19.48
N VAL A 138 7.46 -0.73 18.40
CA VAL A 138 6.30 -1.63 18.44
C VAL A 138 6.41 -2.72 17.38
N LYS A 139 6.00 -3.93 17.77
CA LYS A 139 5.86 -5.09 16.89
C LYS A 139 4.44 -5.66 17.00
N PRO A 140 3.77 -6.00 15.88
CA PRO A 140 4.18 -5.74 14.50
C PRO A 140 4.32 -4.24 14.19
N VAL A 141 4.98 -3.91 13.07
CA VAL A 141 5.31 -2.53 12.70
C VAL A 141 4.06 -1.64 12.77
N SER A 142 4.17 -0.45 13.39
CA SER A 142 3.08 0.52 13.44
C SER A 142 2.71 1.06 12.06
N LEU A 143 1.58 1.75 11.97
CA LEU A 143 1.22 2.55 10.81
C LEU A 143 2.25 3.65 10.58
N ASN A 144 2.45 4.02 9.32
CA ASN A 144 3.11 5.28 8.96
C ASN A 144 2.12 6.47 8.97
N GLU A 145 2.60 7.71 8.79
CA GLU A 145 1.75 8.91 8.80
C GLU A 145 0.61 8.87 7.76
N GLY A 146 0.91 8.46 6.53
CA GLY A 146 -0.10 8.39 5.46
C GLY A 146 -1.14 7.30 5.70
N GLU A 147 -0.71 6.15 6.24
CA GLU A 147 -1.60 5.07 6.66
C GLU A 147 -2.51 5.50 7.83
N ARG A 148 -1.94 6.16 8.85
CA ARG A 148 -2.69 6.72 9.98
C ARG A 148 -3.76 7.70 9.49
N ASP A 149 -3.37 8.64 8.64
CA ASP A 149 -4.27 9.67 8.11
C ASP A 149 -5.39 9.04 7.29
N PHE A 150 -5.08 8.02 6.48
CA PHE A 150 -6.08 7.27 5.73
C PHE A 150 -7.13 6.63 6.65
N VAL A 151 -6.70 5.98 7.73
CA VAL A 151 -7.59 5.34 8.70
C VAL A 151 -8.48 6.38 9.39
N PHE A 152 -7.92 7.52 9.80
CA PHE A 152 -8.70 8.60 10.42
C PHE A 152 -9.71 9.22 9.46
N ASP A 153 -9.30 9.52 8.23
CA ASP A 153 -10.19 10.11 7.23
C ASP A 153 -11.33 9.13 6.87
N LEU A 154 -11.04 7.83 6.77
CA LEU A 154 -12.06 6.81 6.54
C LEU A 154 -13.02 6.66 7.74
N GLN A 155 -12.49 6.65 8.98
CA GLN A 155 -13.28 6.61 10.20
C GLN A 155 -14.22 7.82 10.29
N LYS A 156 -13.70 9.02 10.00
CA LYS A 156 -14.47 10.27 9.93
C LYS A 156 -15.58 10.15 8.87
N PHE A 157 -15.23 9.76 7.64
CA PHE A 157 -16.20 9.60 6.56
C PHE A 157 -17.34 8.63 6.93
N CYS A 158 -17.01 7.49 7.52
CA CYS A 158 -18.01 6.51 7.98
C CYS A 158 -18.96 7.09 9.05
N THR A 159 -18.44 7.93 9.94
CA THR A 159 -19.21 8.55 11.02
C THR A 159 -20.15 9.64 10.50
N GLU A 160 -19.68 10.46 9.57
CA GLU A 160 -20.40 11.61 9.02
C GLU A 160 -21.40 11.22 7.91
N ASN A 161 -21.15 10.13 7.19
CA ASN A 161 -21.95 9.73 6.01
C ASN A 161 -22.78 8.47 6.26
N ARG A 162 -23.46 8.37 7.40
CA ARG A 162 -24.23 7.16 7.78
C ARG A 162 -25.26 6.74 6.72
N ASP A 163 -25.88 7.70 6.05
CA ASP A 163 -26.86 7.46 4.99
C ASP A 163 -26.28 6.66 3.81
N PHE A 164 -25.01 6.88 3.46
CA PHE A 164 -24.34 6.13 2.39
C PHE A 164 -24.22 4.64 2.71
N PHE A 165 -24.14 4.28 4.00
CA PHE A 165 -23.93 2.92 4.49
C PHE A 165 -25.21 2.22 4.95
N LYS A 166 -26.40 2.77 4.70
CA LYS A 166 -27.67 2.14 5.12
C LYS A 166 -27.89 0.75 4.53
N ASP A 167 -27.39 0.53 3.33
CA ASP A 167 -27.49 -0.69 2.53
C ASP A 167 -26.09 -1.24 2.17
N LYS A 168 -25.06 -0.85 2.94
CA LYS A 168 -23.67 -1.21 2.66
C LYS A 168 -22.93 -1.55 3.94
N GLU A 169 -22.18 -2.64 3.89
CA GLU A 169 -21.26 -3.02 4.95
C GLU A 169 -19.84 -2.73 4.46
N LEU A 170 -19.04 -2.12 5.32
CA LEU A 170 -17.67 -1.73 5.00
C LEU A 170 -16.74 -2.29 6.07
N TYR A 171 -15.74 -3.04 5.65
CA TYR A 171 -14.70 -3.59 6.48
C TYR A 171 -13.33 -3.13 5.99
N LEU A 172 -12.43 -2.84 6.94
CA LEU A 172 -11.04 -2.54 6.65
C LEU A 172 -10.17 -3.64 7.25
N LEU A 173 -9.19 -4.11 6.50
CA LEU A 173 -8.15 -4.99 6.98
C LEU A 173 -6.80 -4.39 6.59
N ARG A 174 -5.91 -4.20 7.57
CA ARG A 174 -4.52 -3.91 7.30
C ARG A 174 -3.87 -5.16 6.73
N ASN A 175 -3.24 -5.01 5.59
CA ASN A 175 -2.56 -6.10 4.90
C ASN A 175 -1.15 -6.26 5.47
N MET A 176 -0.91 -7.34 6.21
CA MET A 176 0.38 -7.59 6.86
C MET A 176 1.40 -8.08 5.82
N THR A 177 2.09 -7.14 5.17
CA THR A 177 3.05 -7.47 4.11
C THR A 177 4.28 -8.25 4.62
N ARG A 178 4.97 -8.97 3.72
CA ARG A 178 6.14 -9.88 3.92
C ARG A 178 5.81 -11.37 4.20
N GLY A 179 4.98 -11.96 3.35
CA GLY A 179 4.75 -13.40 3.29
C GLY A 179 3.49 -13.89 4.02
N ARG A 180 2.71 -12.96 4.58
CA ARG A 180 1.49 -13.21 5.35
C ARG A 180 0.25 -12.56 4.70
N GLY A 181 0.42 -11.36 4.15
CA GLY A 181 -0.63 -10.63 3.45
C GLY A 181 -0.67 -10.86 1.93
N ILE A 182 -1.71 -10.31 1.30
CA ILE A 182 -1.95 -10.36 -0.14
C ILE A 182 -0.96 -9.45 -0.88
N GLY A 183 -0.32 -9.98 -1.92
CA GLY A 183 0.63 -9.23 -2.75
C GLY A 183 0.40 -9.49 -4.24
N PHE A 184 0.65 -8.47 -5.07
CA PHE A 184 0.51 -8.55 -6.51
C PHE A 184 1.86 -8.34 -7.18
N PHE A 185 2.47 -9.45 -7.58
CA PHE A 185 3.81 -9.45 -8.15
C PHE A 185 3.83 -8.90 -9.57
N GLU A 186 2.77 -9.10 -10.37
CA GLU A 186 2.63 -8.58 -11.75
C GLU A 186 2.64 -7.05 -11.81
N ALA A 187 2.42 -6.37 -10.69
CA ALA A 187 2.42 -4.91 -10.55
C ALA A 187 3.72 -4.34 -9.99
N GLY A 188 4.85 -4.99 -10.27
CA GLY A 188 6.16 -4.55 -9.77
C GLY A 188 6.26 -4.64 -8.26
N ASN A 189 5.79 -5.77 -7.69
CA ASN A 189 5.69 -5.99 -6.25
C ASN A 189 4.80 -4.93 -5.58
N PHE A 190 3.56 -4.82 -6.04
CA PHE A 190 2.58 -3.99 -5.37
C PHE A 190 2.01 -4.77 -4.17
N TYR A 191 2.29 -4.26 -2.98
CA TYR A 191 1.71 -4.75 -1.74
C TYR A 191 0.86 -3.60 -1.21
N PRO A 192 -0.48 -3.68 -1.30
CA PRO A 192 -1.33 -2.66 -0.71
C PRO A 192 -1.19 -2.70 0.81
N ASP A 193 -1.35 -1.57 1.47
CA ASP A 193 -1.27 -1.49 2.93
C ASP A 193 -2.60 -1.87 3.58
N PHE A 194 -3.71 -1.70 2.84
CA PHE A 194 -5.06 -2.04 3.29
C PHE A 194 -5.90 -2.75 2.22
N ILE A 195 -6.79 -3.60 2.70
CA ILE A 195 -7.90 -4.19 1.96
C ILE A 195 -9.19 -3.57 2.50
N LEU A 196 -9.85 -2.77 1.67
CA LEU A 196 -11.13 -2.15 1.98
C LEU A 196 -12.24 -2.93 1.29
N TRP A 197 -12.99 -3.71 2.06
CA TRP A 197 -14.04 -4.58 1.58
C TRP A 197 -15.41 -3.91 1.77
N LEU A 198 -16.10 -3.69 0.65
CA LEU A 198 -17.42 -3.08 0.62
C LEU A 198 -18.43 -4.10 0.08
N LEU A 199 -19.45 -4.40 0.86
CA LEU A 199 -20.56 -5.29 0.50
C LEU A 199 -21.80 -4.45 0.22
N THR A 200 -22.39 -4.61 -0.96
CA THR A 200 -23.65 -3.93 -1.30
C THR A 200 -24.33 -4.58 -2.50
N GLY A 201 -25.66 -4.65 -2.49
CA GLY A 201 -26.45 -5.14 -3.61
C GLY A 201 -26.14 -6.59 -4.02
N GLY A 202 -25.68 -7.43 -3.09
CA GLY A 202 -25.24 -8.80 -3.36
C GLY A 202 -23.86 -8.91 -4.04
N GLY A 203 -23.15 -7.80 -4.24
CA GLY A 203 -21.79 -7.74 -4.77
C GLY A 203 -20.75 -7.49 -3.69
N GLN A 204 -19.52 -7.95 -3.96
CA GLN A 204 -18.35 -7.75 -3.12
C GLN A 204 -17.31 -6.89 -3.84
N TYR A 205 -16.98 -5.74 -3.27
CA TYR A 205 -15.99 -4.82 -3.82
C TYR A 205 -14.75 -4.85 -2.94
N ILE A 206 -13.70 -5.54 -3.39
CA ILE A 206 -12.43 -5.67 -2.69
C ILE A 206 -11.48 -4.61 -3.25
N ASN A 207 -11.17 -3.61 -2.43
CA ASN A 207 -10.40 -2.45 -2.85
C ASN A 207 -9.05 -2.45 -2.15
N PHE A 208 -7.98 -2.64 -2.92
CA PHE A 208 -6.60 -2.63 -2.43
C PHE A 208 -6.08 -1.19 -2.40
N VAL A 209 -5.86 -0.67 -1.19
CA VAL A 209 -5.50 0.74 -0.98
C VAL A 209 -4.07 0.86 -0.47
N ALA A 210 -3.28 1.74 -1.10
CA ALA A 210 -1.90 2.00 -0.72
C ALA A 210 -1.64 3.49 -0.48
N PRO A 211 -1.61 3.96 0.77
CA PRO A 211 -1.11 5.28 1.14
C PRO A 211 0.41 5.38 0.93
N LYS A 212 0.88 6.09 -0.10
CA LYS A 212 2.31 6.09 -0.47
C LYS A 212 2.78 7.34 -1.19
N GLY A 213 4.10 7.55 -1.16
CA GLY A 213 4.76 8.59 -1.94
C GLY A 213 4.89 8.24 -3.42
N LEU A 214 4.78 9.25 -4.28
CA LEU A 214 4.91 9.12 -5.73
C LEU A 214 6.30 9.53 -6.25
N ARG A 215 7.10 10.28 -5.47
CA ARG A 215 8.38 10.86 -5.92
C ARG A 215 9.37 9.85 -6.51
N ASN A 216 9.35 8.60 -6.03
CA ASN A 216 10.28 7.54 -6.46
C ASN A 216 9.71 6.62 -7.56
N LEU A 217 8.55 6.95 -8.13
CA LEU A 217 7.93 6.18 -9.20
C LEU A 217 8.34 6.70 -10.57
N LYS A 218 8.29 5.82 -11.58
CA LYS A 218 8.80 6.10 -12.93
C LYS A 218 7.89 7.00 -13.77
N GLY A 219 6.75 7.43 -13.24
CA GLY A 219 5.72 8.17 -13.97
C GLY A 219 4.40 7.40 -14.09
N PRO A 220 3.53 7.80 -15.03
CA PRO A 220 2.20 7.21 -15.19
C PRO A 220 2.18 5.73 -15.58
N ASP A 221 3.25 5.27 -16.23
CA ASP A 221 3.42 3.87 -16.66
C ASP A 221 4.17 3.03 -15.62
N ASP A 222 4.43 3.57 -14.44
CA ASP A 222 4.95 2.79 -13.32
C ASP A 222 3.99 1.62 -13.03
N PRO A 223 4.47 0.36 -12.92
CA PRO A 223 3.60 -0.79 -12.72
C PRO A 223 2.63 -0.68 -11.56
N LYS A 224 3.00 0.04 -10.49
CA LYS A 224 2.13 0.27 -9.34
C LYS A 224 1.00 1.24 -9.66
N VAL A 225 1.28 2.27 -10.47
CA VAL A 225 0.27 3.24 -10.94
C VAL A 225 -0.62 2.60 -12.00
N ALA A 226 -0.09 1.76 -12.87
CA ALA A 226 -0.85 1.04 -13.89
C ALA A 226 -1.70 -0.12 -13.33
N PHE A 227 -1.50 -0.51 -12.06
CA PHE A 227 -2.10 -1.71 -11.49
C PHE A 227 -3.64 -1.71 -11.46
N TYR A 228 -4.28 -0.54 -11.39
CA TYR A 228 -5.75 -0.44 -11.49
C TYR A 228 -6.32 -1.07 -12.78
N LYS A 229 -5.51 -1.18 -13.85
CA LYS A 229 -5.86 -1.91 -15.07
C LYS A 229 -5.54 -3.39 -14.94
N THR A 230 -4.31 -3.72 -14.55
CA THR A 230 -3.83 -5.11 -14.50
C THR A 230 -4.66 -5.95 -13.54
N ILE A 231 -5.12 -5.39 -12.41
CA ILE A 231 -5.97 -6.09 -11.44
C ILE A 231 -7.29 -6.58 -12.05
N LYS A 232 -7.77 -5.98 -13.16
CA LYS A 232 -8.97 -6.45 -13.86
C LYS A 232 -8.77 -7.78 -14.59
N THR A 233 -7.51 -8.16 -14.87
CA THR A 233 -7.21 -9.51 -15.36
C THR A 233 -7.42 -10.53 -14.23
N VAL A 234 -6.90 -10.22 -13.04
CA VAL A 234 -7.12 -11.05 -11.83
C VAL A 234 -8.60 -11.11 -11.47
N GLU A 235 -9.33 -9.99 -11.59
CA GLU A 235 -10.78 -9.96 -11.38
C GLU A 235 -11.52 -10.90 -12.33
N ALA A 236 -11.15 -10.92 -13.62
CA ALA A 236 -11.77 -11.79 -14.61
C ALA A 236 -11.56 -13.27 -14.26
N ASP A 237 -10.34 -13.64 -13.88
CA ASP A 237 -10.00 -15.01 -13.48
C ASP A 237 -10.77 -15.41 -12.20
N LEU A 238 -10.88 -14.52 -11.21
CA LEU A 238 -11.65 -14.78 -9.99
C LEU A 238 -13.17 -14.85 -10.21
N LYS A 239 -13.70 -14.12 -11.20
CA LYS A 239 -15.13 -14.16 -11.54
C LYS A 239 -15.60 -15.51 -12.06
N GLU A 240 -14.67 -16.36 -12.52
CA GLU A 240 -14.98 -17.75 -12.84
C GLU A 240 -15.34 -18.57 -11.58
N GLN A 241 -14.83 -18.16 -10.40
CA GLN A 241 -15.10 -18.78 -9.10
C GLN A 241 -16.26 -18.07 -8.36
N ASP A 242 -16.28 -16.73 -8.34
CA ASP A 242 -17.35 -15.93 -7.74
C ASP A 242 -17.70 -14.70 -8.62
N PRO A 243 -18.85 -14.71 -9.33
CA PRO A 243 -19.24 -13.62 -10.21
C PRO A 243 -19.61 -12.32 -9.48
N SER A 244 -19.78 -12.35 -8.15
CA SER A 244 -20.13 -11.18 -7.34
C SER A 244 -18.93 -10.28 -7.01
N VAL A 245 -17.70 -10.76 -7.26
CA VAL A 245 -16.46 -10.08 -6.90
C VAL A 245 -16.09 -8.99 -7.90
N THR A 246 -15.70 -7.83 -7.39
CA THR A 246 -15.08 -6.74 -8.14
C THR A 246 -13.79 -6.33 -7.41
N LEU A 247 -12.67 -6.30 -8.12
CA LEU A 247 -11.37 -5.92 -7.57
C LEU A 247 -10.97 -4.54 -8.04
N ASN A 248 -10.56 -3.67 -7.13
CA ASN A 248 -10.00 -2.37 -7.47
C ASN A 248 -8.67 -2.15 -6.76
N SER A 249 -7.83 -1.29 -7.33
CA SER A 249 -6.63 -0.80 -6.65
C SER A 249 -6.62 0.72 -6.67
N PHE A 250 -6.14 1.30 -5.57
CA PHE A 250 -6.07 2.74 -5.34
C PHE A 250 -4.73 3.12 -4.71
N ILE A 251 -4.17 4.23 -5.17
CA ILE A 251 -3.03 4.88 -4.50
C ILE A 251 -3.53 6.17 -3.85
N ILE A 252 -3.27 6.30 -2.56
CA ILE A 252 -3.51 7.54 -1.82
C ILE A 252 -2.15 8.23 -1.67
N SER A 253 -1.91 9.24 -2.50
CA SER A 253 -0.64 9.96 -2.54
C SER A 253 -0.49 10.86 -1.32
N ASN A 254 0.58 10.64 -0.54
CA ASN A 254 1.04 11.58 0.47
C ASN A 254 2.02 12.64 -0.11
N THR A 255 2.42 12.48 -1.37
CA THR A 255 3.18 13.49 -2.13
C THR A 255 2.21 14.56 -2.64
N ARG A 256 2.54 15.84 -2.51
CA ARG A 256 1.68 16.93 -2.97
C ARG A 256 1.63 16.97 -4.50
N LEU A 257 0.48 17.35 -5.06
CA LEU A 257 0.27 17.39 -6.50
C LEU A 257 1.34 18.22 -7.24
N PRO A 258 1.69 19.46 -6.80
CA PRO A 258 2.72 20.27 -7.48
C PRO A 258 4.05 19.55 -7.69
N GLU A 259 4.41 18.62 -6.81
CA GLU A 259 5.69 17.90 -6.83
C GLU A 259 5.77 16.80 -7.89
N VAL A 260 4.64 16.43 -8.49
CA VAL A 260 4.53 15.38 -9.51
C VAL A 260 3.85 15.85 -10.79
N THR A 261 3.51 17.15 -10.89
CA THR A 261 2.91 17.74 -12.09
C THR A 261 3.78 17.59 -13.35
N TRP A 262 5.10 17.47 -13.20
CA TRP A 262 6.04 17.26 -14.31
C TRP A 262 5.87 15.91 -15.03
N TRP A 263 5.13 14.96 -14.45
CA TRP A 263 4.81 13.69 -15.10
C TRP A 263 4.09 13.93 -16.44
N ASN A 264 4.51 13.21 -17.48
CA ASN A 264 3.89 13.26 -18.82
C ASN A 264 3.64 14.68 -19.37
N GLY A 265 4.57 15.61 -19.10
CA GLY A 265 4.50 16.98 -19.62
C GLY A 265 3.42 17.87 -19.01
N GLY A 266 2.98 17.61 -17.79
CA GLY A 266 1.93 18.41 -17.13
C GLY A 266 0.69 17.59 -16.79
N MET A 267 0.86 16.46 -16.11
CA MET A 267 -0.26 15.61 -15.72
C MET A 267 -1.19 16.34 -14.75
N THR A 268 -2.47 16.45 -15.13
CA THR A 268 -3.50 17.09 -14.31
C THR A 268 -3.99 16.14 -13.22
N LYS A 269 -4.64 16.70 -12.21
CA LYS A 269 -5.24 15.95 -11.11
C LYS A 269 -6.25 14.91 -11.61
N GLU A 270 -7.06 15.28 -12.59
CA GLU A 270 -8.07 14.41 -13.20
C GLU A 270 -7.41 13.19 -13.85
N LYS A 271 -6.26 13.36 -14.53
CA LYS A 271 -5.50 12.25 -15.11
C LYS A 271 -4.93 11.30 -14.04
N PHE A 272 -4.60 11.80 -12.84
CA PHE A 272 -4.25 10.96 -11.70
C PHE A 272 -5.48 10.19 -11.20
N GLU A 273 -6.62 10.86 -11.06
CA GLU A 273 -7.88 10.23 -10.61
C GLU A 273 -8.37 9.15 -11.58
N GLU A 274 -8.25 9.36 -12.90
CA GLU A 274 -8.47 8.35 -13.95
C GLU A 274 -7.61 7.09 -13.77
N ARG A 275 -6.47 7.22 -13.09
CA ARG A 275 -5.55 6.12 -12.75
C ARG A 275 -5.71 5.65 -11.31
N HIS A 276 -6.81 6.00 -10.66
CA HIS A 276 -7.12 5.64 -9.28
C HIS A 276 -6.07 6.16 -8.28
N VAL A 277 -5.44 7.30 -8.60
CA VAL A 277 -4.51 8.01 -7.72
C VAL A 277 -5.20 9.25 -7.18
N PHE A 278 -5.36 9.33 -5.86
CA PHE A 278 -5.95 10.48 -5.17
C PHE A 278 -4.92 11.14 -4.26
N PHE A 279 -5.03 12.44 -4.02
CA PHE A 279 -4.03 13.19 -3.24
C PHE A 279 -4.53 13.46 -1.82
N GLN A 280 -3.90 12.86 -0.82
CA GLN A 280 -4.40 12.88 0.56
C GLN A 280 -4.50 14.30 1.15
N GLN A 281 -3.59 15.20 0.76
CA GLN A 281 -3.61 16.59 1.25
C GLN A 281 -4.59 17.45 0.45
N GLU A 282 -4.47 17.46 -0.89
CA GLU A 282 -5.29 18.31 -1.77
C GLU A 282 -6.75 17.85 -1.91
N ASP A 283 -7.04 16.57 -1.67
CA ASP A 283 -8.38 16.00 -1.70
C ASP A 283 -8.88 15.59 -0.33
N LYS A 284 -8.27 16.04 0.78
CA LYS A 284 -8.54 15.54 2.14
C LYS A 284 -10.02 15.29 2.45
N ASP A 285 -10.88 16.25 2.13
CA ASP A 285 -12.31 16.18 2.44
C ASP A 285 -13.14 15.37 1.41
N THR A 286 -12.55 14.98 0.26
CA THR A 286 -13.28 14.38 -0.87
C THR A 286 -12.73 13.04 -1.35
N TYR A 287 -11.47 12.68 -1.06
CA TYR A 287 -10.86 11.50 -1.69
C TYR A 287 -11.49 10.17 -1.25
N ILE A 288 -11.96 10.04 0.00
CA ILE A 288 -12.66 8.84 0.45
C ILE A 288 -13.97 8.66 -0.34
N ALA A 289 -14.74 9.75 -0.51
CA ALA A 289 -15.96 9.73 -1.31
C ALA A 289 -15.67 9.36 -2.78
N LYS A 290 -14.63 9.96 -3.38
CA LYS A 290 -14.19 9.67 -4.75
C LYS A 290 -13.74 8.21 -4.90
N LEU A 291 -12.98 7.68 -3.94
CA LEU A 291 -12.53 6.29 -3.93
C LEU A 291 -13.73 5.33 -3.88
N LEU A 292 -14.68 5.55 -2.97
CA LEU A 292 -15.86 4.69 -2.84
C LEU A 292 -16.78 4.80 -4.05
N ALA A 293 -16.96 6.00 -4.62
CA ALA A 293 -17.72 6.19 -5.85
C ALA A 293 -17.06 5.47 -7.04
N ARG A 294 -15.72 5.55 -7.15
CA ARG A 294 -14.95 4.84 -8.17
C ARG A 294 -15.04 3.33 -8.00
N ALA A 295 -14.93 2.84 -6.77
CA ALA A 295 -15.05 1.42 -6.45
C ALA A 295 -16.38 0.83 -6.93
N LEU A 296 -17.46 1.58 -6.78
CA LEU A 296 -18.82 1.21 -7.19
C LEU A 296 -19.14 1.50 -8.68
N GLY A 297 -18.19 2.05 -9.46
CA GLY A 297 -18.43 2.43 -10.86
C GLY A 297 -19.42 3.58 -11.03
N LEU A 298 -19.57 4.45 -10.02
CA LEU A 298 -20.56 5.53 -9.99
C LEU A 298 -20.03 6.87 -10.53
N GLU A 299 -19.11 6.86 -11.48
CA GLU A 299 -18.31 8.03 -11.93
C GLU A 299 -19.17 9.26 -12.34
N ASN A 300 -20.43 9.06 -12.75
CA ASN A 300 -21.35 10.14 -13.14
C ASN A 300 -22.24 10.70 -12.01
N LYS A 301 -22.14 10.21 -10.76
CA LYS A 301 -22.98 10.66 -9.61
C LYS A 301 -22.24 11.51 -8.57
N LEU A 302 -20.98 11.86 -8.80
CA LEU A 302 -20.14 12.65 -7.86
C LEU A 302 -20.75 14.02 -7.47
N VAL A 303 -21.70 14.54 -8.25
CA VAL A 303 -22.37 15.83 -8.02
C VAL A 303 -23.14 15.88 -6.70
N SER A 304 -23.61 14.75 -6.14
CA SER A 304 -24.44 14.77 -4.93
C SER A 304 -23.67 14.80 -3.60
N PHE A 305 -22.35 14.53 -3.60
CA PHE A 305 -21.54 14.54 -2.37
C PHE A 305 -20.92 15.91 -2.07
N GLN A 306 -20.82 16.79 -3.05
CA GLN A 306 -20.22 18.13 -2.89
C GLN A 306 -21.23 19.21 -2.46
N SER A 307 -22.51 18.87 -2.32
CA SER A 307 -23.60 19.83 -2.05
C SER A 307 -24.24 19.69 -0.67
N ARG A 308 -23.58 19.05 0.29
CA ARG A 308 -24.02 19.00 1.69
C ARG A 308 -22.85 19.23 2.63
#